data_AF-A0A9E0TYK3-F1
#
_entry.id   AF-A0A9E0TYK3-F1
#
_cell.length_a   1.000
_cell.length_b   1.000
_cell.length_c   1.000
_cell.angle_alpha   90.00
_cell.angle_beta   90.00
_cell.angle_gamma   90.00
#
_symmetry.space_group_name_H-M   'P 1'
#
loop_
_entity.id
_entity.type
_entity.pdbx_description
1 polymer ?
#
loop_
_entity_poly.entity_id
_entity_poly.type
_entity_poly.pdbx_seq_one_letter_code
_entity_poly.pdbx_strand_id
1 'polypeptide(L)'
;MNIIAIYNLDKDEDRLSKALAAALGKTVYEARSRLRVPQGGPSIVAVFHELEKAEDSAAKLRTNGLNAVILRHEEIEFDKARFLARSFEFAGESLNVKSLQGERLILPYHDIRLILYGTAITVHTETETVKERKFSMGRALMTSGLMMTKTKSYEVSTAEKDRERFLYIYAPGQQTAVLRENALRYDSLGKEIHLSRA
;
A
#
# COMPACT_ATOMS: atom_id res chain seq x y z
N MET A 1 -12.63 -6.84 1.96
CA MET A 1 -12.22 -5.45 1.64
C MET A 1 -12.61 -5.17 0.21
N ASN A 2 -13.35 -4.10 -0.06
CA ASN A 2 -13.81 -3.68 -1.37
C ASN A 2 -13.21 -2.31 -1.69
N ILE A 3 -12.56 -2.17 -2.84
CA ILE A 3 -11.85 -0.95 -3.24
C ILE A 3 -12.64 -0.26 -4.34
N ILE A 4 -12.80 1.06 -4.24
CA ILE A 4 -13.31 1.89 -5.34
C ILE A 4 -12.14 2.61 -6.00
N ALA A 5 -12.00 2.45 -7.30
CA ALA A 5 -11.09 3.21 -8.13
C ALA A 5 -11.83 4.04 -9.18
N ILE A 6 -11.33 5.24 -9.45
CA ILE A 6 -11.79 6.09 -10.55
C ILE A 6 -10.75 6.08 -11.69
N TYR A 7 -11.20 6.21 -12.93
CA TYR A 7 -10.33 6.13 -14.12
C TYR A 7 -10.87 7.00 -15.26
N ASN A 8 -10.08 7.20 -16.32
CA ASN A 8 -10.43 8.01 -17.49
C ASN A 8 -11.06 9.36 -17.10
N LEU A 9 -10.38 10.10 -16.23
CA LEU A 9 -10.86 11.38 -15.72
C LEU A 9 -10.72 12.48 -16.78
N ASP A 10 -11.79 13.26 -16.94
CA ASP A 10 -11.78 14.48 -17.75
C ASP A 10 -10.86 15.55 -17.15
N LYS A 11 -10.53 16.58 -17.96
CA LYS A 11 -9.65 17.68 -17.54
C LYS A 11 -10.30 18.70 -16.59
N ASP A 12 -11.59 18.57 -16.29
CA ASP A 12 -12.32 19.50 -15.42
C ASP A 12 -12.18 19.13 -13.92
N GLU A 13 -10.98 19.39 -13.37
CA GLU A 13 -10.61 19.04 -11.98
C GLU A 13 -11.56 19.67 -10.94
N ASP A 14 -12.07 20.87 -11.19
CA ASP A 14 -12.93 21.59 -10.25
C ASP A 14 -14.32 20.97 -10.14
N ARG A 15 -14.92 20.59 -11.27
CA ARG A 15 -16.18 19.83 -11.26
C ARG A 15 -15.99 18.46 -10.62
N LEU A 16 -14.95 17.73 -11.03
CA LEU A 16 -14.70 16.37 -10.58
C LEU A 16 -14.35 16.31 -9.08
N SER A 17 -13.63 17.28 -8.53
CA SER A 17 -13.30 17.33 -7.11
C SER A 17 -14.53 17.56 -6.22
N LYS A 18 -15.47 18.41 -6.65
CA LYS A 18 -16.76 18.59 -5.96
C LYS A 18 -17.61 17.33 -6.01
N ALA A 19 -17.69 16.69 -7.18
CA ALA A 19 -18.39 15.42 -7.37
C ALA A 19 -17.83 14.31 -6.46
N LEU A 20 -16.51 14.15 -6.44
CA LEU A 20 -15.81 13.15 -5.63
C LEU A 20 -16.00 13.41 -4.12
N ALA A 21 -15.87 14.66 -3.70
CA ALA A 21 -16.09 15.09 -2.33
C ALA A 21 -17.52 14.77 -1.85
N ALA A 22 -18.53 15.12 -2.64
CA ALA A 22 -19.93 14.86 -2.32
C ALA A 22 -20.25 13.36 -2.25
N ALA A 23 -19.73 12.56 -3.17
CA ALA A 23 -19.99 11.13 -3.22
C ALA A 23 -19.34 10.35 -2.06
N LEU A 24 -18.19 10.81 -1.56
CA LEU A 24 -17.42 10.13 -0.50
C LEU A 24 -17.54 10.79 0.88
N GLY A 25 -18.27 11.90 1.00
CA GLY A 25 -18.35 12.67 2.25
C GLY A 25 -17.00 13.23 2.68
N LYS A 26 -16.19 13.69 1.72
CA LYS A 26 -14.85 14.25 1.94
C LYS A 26 -14.81 15.73 1.60
N THR A 27 -13.75 16.42 2.02
CA THR A 27 -13.53 17.80 1.60
C THR A 27 -13.08 17.86 0.14
N VAL A 28 -13.36 18.98 -0.55
CA VAL A 28 -12.86 19.22 -1.91
C VAL A 28 -11.33 19.18 -1.96
N TYR A 29 -10.67 19.62 -0.89
CA TYR A 29 -9.21 19.59 -0.77
C TYR A 29 -8.67 18.15 -0.80
N GLU A 30 -9.23 17.25 0.01
CA GLU A 30 -8.87 15.82 0.00
C GLU A 30 -9.16 15.19 -1.37
N ALA A 31 -10.33 15.49 -1.95
CA ALA A 31 -10.75 14.97 -3.24
C ALA A 31 -9.79 15.37 -4.38
N ARG A 32 -9.38 16.65 -4.45
CA ARG A 32 -8.42 17.14 -5.47
C ARG A 32 -7.12 16.34 -5.46
N SER A 33 -6.60 15.98 -4.29
CA SER A 33 -5.36 15.19 -4.19
C SER A 33 -5.45 13.84 -4.90
N ARG A 34 -6.64 13.22 -4.97
CA ARG A 34 -6.89 11.93 -5.62
C ARG A 34 -7.12 12.03 -7.13
N LEU A 35 -7.34 13.23 -7.66
CA LEU A 35 -7.57 13.50 -9.09
C LEU A 35 -6.30 13.87 -9.85
N ARG A 36 -5.22 14.20 -9.13
CA ARG A 36 -3.90 14.53 -9.70
C ARG A 36 -3.12 13.29 -10.09
N VAL A 37 -3.75 12.42 -10.90
CA VAL A 37 -3.10 11.24 -11.46
C VAL A 37 -2.80 11.50 -12.94
N PRO A 38 -1.55 11.29 -13.40
CA PRO A 38 -1.21 11.45 -14.81
C PRO A 38 -2.19 10.70 -15.71
N GLN A 39 -2.56 11.32 -16.84
CA GLN A 39 -3.45 10.74 -17.84
C GLN A 39 -4.86 10.34 -17.34
N GLY A 40 -5.29 10.84 -16.18
CA GLY A 40 -6.67 10.69 -15.71
C GLY A 40 -6.97 9.38 -14.98
N GLY A 41 -5.96 8.71 -14.39
CA GLY A 41 -6.15 7.53 -13.54
C GLY A 41 -5.59 6.24 -14.13
N PRO A 42 -5.76 5.09 -13.44
CA PRO A 42 -6.65 4.85 -12.30
C PRO A 42 -6.15 5.40 -10.96
N SER A 43 -7.08 5.75 -10.07
CA SER A 43 -6.82 6.26 -8.71
C SER A 43 -7.73 5.58 -7.69
N ILE A 44 -7.18 5.00 -6.63
CA ILE A 44 -7.96 4.45 -5.53
C ILE A 44 -8.51 5.61 -4.68
N VAL A 45 -9.83 5.67 -4.51
CA VAL A 45 -10.51 6.76 -3.81
C VAL A 45 -11.12 6.35 -2.49
N ALA A 46 -11.55 5.09 -2.35
CA ALA A 46 -12.15 4.60 -1.12
C ALA A 46 -11.95 3.10 -0.94
N VAL A 47 -12.03 2.65 0.31
CA VAL A 47 -11.95 1.24 0.72
C VAL A 47 -13.03 0.98 1.75
N PHE A 48 -13.82 -0.06 1.56
CA PHE A 48 -14.95 -0.44 2.41
C PHE A 48 -14.83 -1.89 2.88
N HIS A 49 -15.42 -2.19 4.03
CA HIS A 49 -15.58 -3.57 4.48
C HIS A 49 -16.83 -4.20 3.86
N GLU A 50 -17.95 -3.48 3.87
CA GLU A 50 -19.23 -3.92 3.33
C GLU A 50 -19.35 -3.59 1.83
N LEU A 51 -19.84 -4.56 1.04
CA LEU A 51 -20.00 -4.39 -0.41
C LEU A 51 -21.08 -3.37 -0.76
N GLU A 52 -22.21 -3.40 -0.06
CA GLU A 52 -23.35 -2.49 -0.29
C GLU A 52 -22.93 -1.01 -0.19
N LYS A 53 -22.13 -0.66 0.83
CA LYS A 53 -21.58 0.70 0.97
C LYS A 53 -20.67 1.09 -0.19
N ALA A 54 -19.88 0.14 -0.70
CA ALA A 54 -19.03 0.38 -1.85
C ALA A 54 -19.86 0.59 -3.13
N GLU A 55 -20.93 -0.18 -3.30
CA GLU A 55 -21.87 -0.06 -4.42
C GLU A 55 -22.61 1.27 -4.40
N ASP A 56 -23.13 1.68 -3.24
CA ASP A 56 -23.77 2.99 -3.05
C ASP A 56 -22.84 4.16 -3.38
N SER A 57 -21.61 4.12 -2.87
CA SER A 57 -20.60 5.15 -3.15
C SER A 57 -20.19 5.15 -4.62
N ALA A 58 -20.02 3.99 -5.25
CA ALA A 58 -19.70 3.90 -6.67
C ALA A 58 -20.86 4.41 -7.55
N ALA A 59 -22.10 4.11 -7.19
CA ALA A 59 -23.28 4.64 -7.88
C ALA A 59 -23.33 6.17 -7.80
N LYS A 60 -23.11 6.75 -6.61
CA LYS A 60 -23.01 8.22 -6.45
C LYS A 60 -21.91 8.81 -7.31
N LEU A 61 -20.73 8.19 -7.38
CA LEU A 61 -19.63 8.65 -8.24
C LEU A 61 -20.05 8.67 -9.72
N ARG A 62 -20.64 7.57 -10.21
CA ARG A 62 -21.10 7.45 -11.60
C ARG A 62 -22.17 8.46 -11.96
N THR A 63 -23.17 8.67 -11.09
CA THR A 63 -24.22 9.68 -11.28
C THR A 63 -23.65 11.10 -11.37
N ASN A 64 -22.53 11.37 -10.70
CA ASN A 64 -21.84 12.67 -10.78
C ASN A 64 -20.81 12.74 -11.94
N GLY A 65 -20.84 11.78 -12.87
CA GLY A 65 -20.02 11.79 -14.08
C GLY A 65 -18.57 11.34 -13.88
N LEU A 66 -18.30 10.55 -12.84
CA LEU A 66 -17.00 9.89 -12.65
C LEU A 66 -17.09 8.42 -13.07
N ASN A 67 -16.15 7.95 -13.89
CA ASN A 67 -16.03 6.51 -14.14
C ASN A 67 -15.46 5.85 -12.88
N ALA A 68 -16.23 4.94 -12.29
CA ALA A 68 -15.85 4.22 -11.08
C ALA A 68 -15.96 2.70 -11.27
N VAL A 69 -14.96 1.97 -10.79
CA VAL A 69 -14.94 0.50 -10.73
C VAL A 69 -14.81 0.05 -9.27
N ILE A 70 -15.45 -1.06 -8.93
CA ILE A 70 -15.33 -1.71 -7.63
C ILE A 70 -14.47 -2.94 -7.86
N LEU A 71 -13.42 -3.09 -7.05
CA LEU A 71 -12.64 -4.32 -6.94
C LEU A 71 -13.05 -4.98 -5.62
N ARG A 72 -13.72 -6.13 -5.72
CA ARG A 72 -14.13 -6.93 -4.56
C ARG A 72 -12.94 -7.63 -3.94
N HIS A 73 -13.12 -8.08 -2.71
CA HIS A 73 -12.05 -8.77 -1.99
C HIS A 73 -11.48 -9.95 -2.77
N GLU A 74 -12.36 -10.73 -3.40
CA GLU A 74 -12.03 -11.94 -4.15
C GLU A 74 -11.36 -11.62 -5.49
N GLU A 75 -11.56 -10.41 -6.02
CA GLU A 75 -10.95 -9.93 -7.27
C GLU A 75 -9.57 -9.31 -7.05
N ILE A 76 -9.20 -9.02 -5.80
CA ILE A 76 -7.90 -8.45 -5.44
C ILE A 76 -6.89 -9.59 -5.30
N GLU A 77 -5.86 -9.59 -6.14
CA GLU A 77 -4.75 -10.53 -6.00
C GLU A 77 -4.00 -10.32 -4.68
N PHE A 78 -3.93 -11.38 -3.87
CA PHE A 78 -3.06 -11.46 -2.69
C PHE A 78 -1.78 -12.23 -3.01
N ASP A 79 -0.73 -12.01 -2.21
CA ASP A 79 0.56 -12.70 -2.39
C ASP A 79 0.44 -14.23 -2.39
N LYS A 80 -0.56 -14.81 -1.73
CA LYS A 80 -0.85 -16.26 -1.78
C LYS A 80 -1.20 -16.76 -3.19
N ALA A 81 -1.77 -15.89 -4.02
CA ALA A 81 -2.10 -16.17 -5.41
C ALA A 81 -0.93 -15.83 -6.36
N ARG A 82 0.20 -15.34 -5.86
CA ARG A 82 1.36 -14.91 -6.66
C ARG A 82 2.54 -15.87 -6.54
N PHE A 83 3.36 -15.90 -7.58
CA PHE A 83 4.61 -16.65 -7.57
C PHE A 83 5.71 -15.78 -6.96
N LEU A 84 6.03 -16.00 -5.69
CA LEU A 84 7.06 -15.25 -4.99
C LEU A 84 8.46 -15.77 -5.36
N ALA A 85 9.17 -15.02 -6.20
CA ALA A 85 10.49 -15.40 -6.68
C ALA A 85 11.57 -15.19 -5.61
N ARG A 86 12.36 -16.24 -5.36
CA ARG A 86 13.57 -16.21 -4.53
C ARG A 86 14.84 -16.11 -5.39
N SER A 87 14.81 -16.60 -6.62
CA SER A 87 15.88 -16.42 -7.60
C SER A 87 15.30 -16.35 -9.01
N PHE A 88 16.07 -15.83 -9.94
CA PHE A 88 15.69 -15.74 -11.34
C PHE A 88 16.89 -16.03 -12.24
N GLU A 89 16.64 -16.35 -13.49
CA GLU A 89 17.65 -16.60 -14.52
C GLU A 89 17.11 -16.10 -15.86
N PHE A 90 17.90 -15.30 -16.56
CA PHE A 90 17.62 -14.92 -17.94
C PHE A 90 18.12 -16.04 -18.86
N ALA A 91 17.19 -16.86 -19.34
CA ALA A 91 17.48 -17.82 -20.40
C ALA A 91 17.34 -17.12 -21.77
N GLY A 92 17.66 -17.84 -22.85
CA GLY A 92 17.65 -17.28 -24.20
C GLY A 92 16.31 -16.69 -24.63
N GLU A 93 15.20 -17.36 -24.31
CA GLU A 93 13.85 -16.94 -24.74
C GLU A 93 12.85 -16.76 -23.59
N SER A 94 13.30 -16.96 -22.35
CA SER A 94 12.44 -16.89 -21.17
C SER A 94 13.14 -16.33 -19.95
N LEU A 95 12.34 -15.73 -19.08
CA LEU A 95 12.71 -15.48 -17.69
C LEU A 95 12.29 -16.69 -16.86
N ASN A 96 13.25 -17.35 -16.23
CA ASN A 96 12.99 -18.47 -15.35
C ASN A 96 13.07 -17.99 -13.90
N VAL A 97 11.99 -18.09 -13.15
CA VAL A 97 11.97 -17.73 -11.71
C VAL A 97 11.77 -18.98 -10.86
N LYS A 98 12.36 -18.98 -9.67
CA LYS A 98 12.22 -20.07 -8.69
C LYS A 98 11.74 -19.53 -7.36
N SER A 99 10.78 -20.22 -6.72
CA SER A 99 10.30 -19.88 -5.39
C SER A 99 11.25 -20.35 -4.30
N LEU A 100 11.00 -19.94 -3.05
CA LEU A 100 11.77 -20.42 -1.89
C LEU A 100 11.63 -21.95 -1.72
N GLN A 101 10.47 -22.50 -2.09
CA GLN A 101 10.14 -23.92 -2.03
C GLN A 101 10.73 -24.71 -3.20
N GLY A 102 11.42 -24.05 -4.14
CA GLY A 102 12.06 -24.68 -5.29
C GLY A 102 11.14 -24.89 -6.50
N GLU A 103 9.89 -24.45 -6.42
CA GLU A 103 8.98 -24.42 -7.57
C GLU A 103 9.56 -23.53 -8.66
N ARG A 104 9.17 -23.77 -9.91
CA ARG A 104 9.67 -23.02 -11.06
C ARG A 104 8.52 -22.47 -11.86
N LEU A 105 8.67 -21.23 -12.32
CA LEU A 105 7.80 -20.60 -13.29
C LEU A 105 8.67 -20.09 -14.44
N ILE A 106 8.32 -20.51 -15.65
CA ILE A 106 9.00 -20.14 -16.89
C ILE A 106 8.11 -19.13 -17.59
N LEU A 107 8.65 -17.93 -17.84
CA LEU A 107 7.94 -16.85 -18.50
C LEU A 107 8.62 -16.56 -19.83
N PRO A 108 8.12 -17.10 -20.96
CA PRO A 108 8.61 -16.73 -22.28
C PRO A 108 8.55 -15.21 -22.46
N TYR A 109 9.62 -14.58 -22.95
CA TYR A 109 9.66 -13.12 -23.05
C TYR A 109 8.54 -12.58 -23.94
N HIS A 110 8.18 -13.32 -24.99
CA HIS A 110 7.10 -12.95 -25.91
C HIS A 110 5.71 -12.99 -25.27
N ASP A 111 5.54 -13.61 -24.10
CA ASP A 111 4.27 -13.69 -23.36
C ASP A 111 4.17 -12.63 -22.26
N ILE A 112 5.28 -12.02 -21.84
CA ILE A 112 5.27 -10.94 -20.86
C ILE A 112 4.57 -9.71 -21.49
N ARG A 113 3.54 -9.19 -20.83
CA ARG A 113 2.76 -8.03 -21.28
C ARG A 113 2.99 -6.79 -20.44
N LEU A 114 3.30 -6.97 -19.17
CA LEU A 114 3.54 -5.85 -18.26
C LEU A 114 4.60 -6.23 -17.23
N ILE A 115 5.53 -5.30 -17.03
CA ILE A 115 6.47 -5.30 -15.92
C ILE A 115 6.16 -4.07 -15.09
N LEU A 116 5.62 -4.28 -13.89
CA LEU A 116 5.26 -3.21 -12.96
C LEU A 116 6.32 -3.12 -11.86
N TYR A 117 7.07 -2.02 -11.86
CA TYR A 117 8.02 -1.69 -10.80
C TYR A 117 7.39 -0.75 -9.77
N GLY A 118 7.64 -0.99 -8.48
CA GLY A 118 7.11 -0.16 -7.41
C GLY A 118 7.93 -0.22 -6.13
N THR A 119 7.53 0.60 -5.16
CA THR A 119 8.06 0.58 -3.79
C THR A 119 6.90 0.36 -2.83
N ALA A 120 6.92 -0.75 -2.10
CA ALA A 120 6.05 -0.99 -0.97
C ALA A 120 6.57 -0.16 0.21
N ILE A 121 5.66 0.55 0.88
CA ILE A 121 5.95 1.32 2.09
C ILE A 121 5.09 0.74 3.20
N THR A 122 5.72 0.04 4.14
CA THR A 122 5.04 -0.51 5.32
C THR A 122 5.32 0.44 6.48
N VAL A 123 4.26 0.95 7.10
CA VAL A 123 4.37 1.78 8.31
C VAL A 123 3.92 0.93 9.49
N HIS A 124 4.87 0.56 10.35
CA HIS A 124 4.59 -0.02 11.64
C HIS A 124 4.45 1.12 12.64
N THR A 125 3.25 1.32 13.16
CA THR A 125 3.00 2.27 14.25
C THR A 125 2.94 1.49 15.55
N GLU A 126 3.97 1.61 16.37
CA GLU A 126 3.94 1.10 17.73
C GLU A 126 3.62 2.27 18.67
N THR A 127 2.48 2.16 19.37
CA THR A 127 2.05 3.14 20.36
C THR A 127 2.44 2.65 21.74
N GLU A 128 3.53 3.17 22.30
CA GLU A 128 3.93 2.88 23.68
C GLU A 128 3.36 3.96 24.62
N THR A 129 2.60 3.54 25.63
CA THR A 129 2.11 4.45 26.68
C THR A 129 3.13 4.53 27.80
N VAL A 130 3.99 5.56 27.79
CA VAL A 130 4.95 5.78 28.87
C VAL A 130 4.27 6.52 30.03
N LYS A 131 4.20 5.88 31.20
CA LYS A 131 3.68 6.49 32.45
C LYS A 131 4.83 7.03 33.28
N GLU A 132 5.03 8.34 33.28
CA GLU A 132 6.01 9.00 34.16
C GLU A 132 5.32 9.43 35.48
N ARG A 133 5.80 8.92 36.61
CA ARG A 133 5.33 9.31 37.96
C ARG A 133 6.29 10.37 38.53
N LYS A 134 5.81 11.61 38.71
CA LYS A 134 6.60 12.65 39.37
C LYS A 134 6.21 12.76 40.86
N PHE A 135 7.19 12.56 41.72
CA PHE A 135 7.07 12.73 43.17
C PHE A 135 7.36 14.18 43.55
N SER A 136 6.38 14.91 44.10
CA SER A 136 6.57 16.30 44.54
C SER A 136 6.84 16.38 46.04
N MET A 137 8.11 16.24 46.42
CA MET A 137 8.55 16.24 47.82
C MET A 137 8.23 17.57 48.55
N GLY A 138 8.31 18.71 47.85
CA GLY A 138 8.01 20.03 48.43
C GLY A 138 6.52 20.27 48.77
N ARG A 139 5.58 19.63 48.06
CA ARG A 139 4.13 19.73 48.38
C ARG A 139 3.71 18.83 49.54
N ALA A 140 4.42 17.72 49.76
CA ALA A 140 4.13 16.79 50.85
C ALA A 140 4.40 17.40 52.24
N LEU A 141 5.41 18.28 52.33
CA LEU A 141 5.74 19.01 53.56
C LEU A 141 4.71 20.11 53.89
N MET A 142 4.11 20.75 52.88
CA MET A 142 3.12 21.83 53.09
C MET A 142 1.69 21.33 53.39
N THR A 143 1.43 20.02 53.28
CA THR A 143 0.07 19.44 53.39
C THR A 143 -0.07 18.46 54.55
N SER A 144 0.78 18.57 55.58
CA SER A 144 0.80 17.66 56.75
C SER A 144 0.84 16.17 56.37
N GLY A 145 1.62 15.81 55.33
CA GLY A 145 1.89 14.41 54.98
C GLY A 145 1.01 13.79 53.88
N LEU A 146 0.11 14.55 53.23
CA LEU A 146 -0.69 14.03 52.12
C LEU A 146 0.09 14.03 50.80
N MET A 147 0.52 12.84 50.36
CA MET A 147 1.22 12.65 49.08
C MET A 147 0.25 12.81 47.89
N MET A 148 0.32 13.93 47.18
CA MET A 148 -0.29 14.05 45.85
C MET A 148 0.70 13.58 44.77
N THR A 149 0.43 12.43 44.15
CA THR A 149 1.17 11.95 42.97
C THR A 149 0.51 12.44 41.69
N LYS A 150 1.25 13.12 40.80
CA LYS A 150 0.77 13.47 39.46
C LYS A 150 1.36 12.47 38.47
N THR A 151 0.51 11.63 37.87
CA THR A 151 0.88 10.75 36.76
C THR A 151 0.72 11.54 35.46
N LYS A 152 1.77 11.64 34.65
CA LYS A 152 1.65 12.12 33.27
C LYS A 152 1.84 10.92 32.34
N SER A 153 0.83 10.64 31.54
CA SER A 153 0.90 9.71 30.41
C SER A 153 1.22 10.50 29.15
N TYR A 154 2.23 10.07 28.41
CA TYR A 154 2.47 10.55 27.05
C TYR A 154 2.49 9.33 26.14
N GLU A 155 1.79 9.42 25.01
CA GLU A 155 1.85 8.41 23.95
C GLU A 155 3.12 8.66 23.15
N VAL A 156 4.05 7.71 23.17
CA VAL A 156 5.20 7.68 22.26
C VAL A 156 4.78 6.81 21.09
N SER A 157 4.46 7.45 19.97
CA SER A 157 4.21 6.76 18.70
C SER A 157 5.53 6.66 17.95
N THR A 158 6.14 5.48 17.93
CA THR A 158 7.30 5.21 17.07
C THR A 158 6.76 4.63 15.76
N ALA A 159 6.97 5.35 14.65
CA ALA A 159 6.62 4.88 13.33
C ALA A 159 7.87 4.34 12.64
N GLU A 160 8.00 3.01 12.55
CA GLU A 160 9.02 2.38 11.71
C GLU A 160 8.48 2.30 10.28
N LYS A 161 9.25 2.84 9.34
CA LYS A 161 8.89 2.90 7.93
C LYS A 161 9.81 1.99 7.15
N ASP A 162 9.34 0.81 6.82
CA ASP A 162 10.04 -0.09 5.91
C ASP A 162 9.69 0.27 4.45
N ARG A 163 10.71 0.25 3.59
CA ARG A 163 10.59 0.53 2.15
C ARG A 163 11.26 -0.59 1.39
N GLU A 164 10.46 -1.32 0.61
CA GLU A 164 10.94 -2.43 -0.19
C GLU A 164 10.59 -2.18 -1.66
N ARG A 165 11.57 -2.24 -2.57
CA ARG A 165 11.28 -2.24 -4.01
C ARG A 165 10.77 -3.61 -4.45
N PHE A 166 9.86 -3.61 -5.42
CA PHE A 166 9.36 -4.83 -6.02
C PHE A 166 9.16 -4.68 -7.53
N LEU A 167 9.08 -5.84 -8.19
CA LEU A 167 8.75 -5.97 -9.60
C LEU A 167 7.67 -7.05 -9.75
N TYR A 168 6.54 -6.71 -10.36
CA TYR A 168 5.52 -7.68 -10.77
C TYR A 168 5.63 -7.93 -12.27
N ILE A 169 5.57 -9.19 -12.67
CA ILE A 169 5.65 -9.60 -14.07
C ILE A 169 4.35 -10.31 -14.42
N TYR A 170 3.64 -9.74 -15.39
CA TYR A 170 2.37 -10.24 -15.86
C TYR A 170 2.54 -10.88 -17.24
N ALA A 171 2.21 -12.16 -17.32
CA ALA A 171 2.03 -12.90 -18.57
C ALA A 171 0.62 -13.49 -18.56
N PRO A 172 -0.24 -13.21 -19.56
CA PRO A 172 -1.61 -13.70 -19.59
C PRO A 172 -1.69 -15.22 -19.46
N GLY A 173 -2.59 -15.71 -18.61
CA GLY A 173 -2.75 -17.15 -18.36
C GLY A 173 -1.70 -17.78 -17.45
N GLN A 174 -0.74 -16.99 -16.95
CA GLN A 174 0.27 -17.42 -15.98
C GLN A 174 0.04 -16.74 -14.63
N GLN A 175 0.59 -17.34 -13.57
CA GLN A 175 0.62 -16.72 -12.25
C GLN A 175 1.52 -15.48 -12.27
N THR A 176 1.09 -14.38 -11.66
CA THR A 176 1.90 -13.16 -11.54
C THR A 176 3.17 -13.45 -10.75
N ALA A 177 4.33 -13.27 -11.38
CA ALA A 177 5.62 -13.42 -10.71
C ALA A 177 5.99 -12.14 -9.97
N VAL A 178 6.48 -12.28 -8.74
CA VAL A 178 6.84 -11.16 -7.86
C VAL A 178 8.29 -11.30 -7.44
N LEU A 179 9.09 -10.29 -7.77
CA LEU A 179 10.47 -10.16 -7.32
C LEU A 179 10.51 -9.03 -6.29
N ARG A 180 10.86 -9.37 -5.05
CA ARG A 180 11.01 -8.41 -3.93
C ARG A 180 12.48 -8.20 -3.65
N GLU A 181 12.91 -6.94 -3.53
CA GLU A 181 14.31 -6.54 -3.36
C GLU A 181 15.01 -7.29 -2.23
N ASN A 182 14.38 -7.37 -1.06
CA ASN A 182 14.98 -8.00 0.11
C ASN A 182 14.87 -9.54 0.09
N ALA A 183 14.01 -10.08 -0.76
CA ALA A 183 13.77 -11.51 -0.88
C ALA A 183 14.47 -12.16 -2.08
N LEU A 184 15.11 -11.41 -2.97
CA LEU A 184 15.69 -11.96 -4.20
C LEU A 184 17.18 -12.31 -4.03
N ARG A 185 17.60 -13.41 -4.64
CA ARG A 185 19.01 -13.70 -4.90
C ARG A 185 19.39 -13.20 -6.28
N TYR A 186 20.49 -12.45 -6.34
CA TYR A 186 20.96 -11.76 -7.55
C TYR A 186 22.12 -12.49 -8.24
N ASP A 187 22.39 -13.73 -7.85
CA ASP A 187 23.53 -14.54 -8.35
C ASP A 187 23.54 -14.69 -9.89
N SER A 188 22.38 -14.54 -10.53
CA SER A 188 22.18 -14.62 -11.98
C SER A 188 22.62 -13.37 -12.74
N LEU A 189 22.92 -12.25 -12.07
CA LEU A 189 23.44 -11.04 -12.70
C LEU A 189 24.95 -11.10 -12.96
N GLY A 190 25.60 -12.19 -12.59
CA GLY A 190 27.05 -12.37 -12.72
C GLY A 190 27.83 -11.78 -11.56
N LYS A 191 29.12 -12.13 -11.50
CA LYS A 191 29.99 -11.84 -10.34
C LYS A 191 30.29 -10.35 -10.15
N GLU A 192 30.06 -9.51 -11.16
CA GLU A 192 30.42 -8.09 -11.12
C GLU A 192 29.23 -7.19 -10.73
N ILE A 193 28.02 -7.75 -10.62
CA ILE A 193 26.82 -6.99 -10.25
C ILE A 193 26.40 -7.41 -8.84
N HIS A 194 26.89 -6.65 -7.85
CA HIS A 194 26.45 -6.76 -6.47
C HIS A 194 25.52 -5.60 -6.11
N LEU A 195 24.49 -5.89 -5.31
CA LEU A 195 23.67 -4.86 -4.69
C LEU A 195 24.57 -3.98 -3.81
N SER A 196 24.62 -2.68 -4.08
CA SER A 196 25.13 -1.74 -3.07
C SER A 196 24.10 -1.64 -1.95
N ARG A 197 24.45 -2.12 -0.76
CA ARG A 197 23.67 -1.81 0.44
C ARG A 197 23.86 -0.31 0.70
N ALA A 198 22.77 0.45 0.64
CA ALA A 198 22.71 1.84 1.06
C ALA A 198 22.36 1.93 2.54
#